data_AF-A0A6U2C5P0-F1
#
_entry.id   AF-A0A6U2C5P0-F1
#
_cell.length_a   1.000
_cell.length_b   1.000
_cell.length_c   1.000
_cell.angle_alpha   90.00
_cell.angle_beta   90.00
_cell.angle_gamma   90.00
#
_symmetry.space_group_name_H-M   'P 1'
#
loop_
_entity.id
_entity.type
_entity.pdbx_description
1 polymer ?
#
loop_
_entity_poly.entity_id
_entity_poly.type
_entity_poly.pdbx_seq_one_letter_code
_entity_poly.pdbx_strand_id
1 'polypeptide(L)'
;MRWRRNSDAAKNVLVRWGHVKPGGGWSYKVFAWCPQSSNSIGWVDCEGSITMTEDMAASTGYQLWLYAGNEGSPHPSMDFDDIFFKRTYEPAVVPKDVIQVSPAAASCWAPGSELVLTSSTTTQDNQHAVTVKSSDPSTGLITLETPVPYTTTAEDDSEFPVEVALLNRNFVLEAVSDPTNALLGGHVIFFHTPNVAQTLQGVEIVNFGQQGNLGRYPVHFHMCDAVEGSLISRNVIRDSNQRGVVVHRSHNVTVEDNVAYEIKRHAFMLEDGVEQFNNFGWNLGTGIRPVATVVPSGNAESDKSPSVFSISNTMNSFVGDVAAGSSHIGIWIEPQDGRVRGMDDSTINRQTPPLLHFANNDAHSSNFCGMSSYPNVYRPTEEAKSNLRVYRNRDCGILFHVNGNMAMEGGVAADNGSKQVWNQLADDIRLDGTRIVGNRPEFTAAMERAGRSPACETGHMQGVTFSPERQFGNSAAGMTLKDVQFSHFDCGQSTVAIEADYLRPLDGSNRWTRNIFEGVSFAEDVPRKASTCAAVGLGANPVIMEDTAGGLSGTGSPGFVFSDRLPAGTAFTTSVPA
;
A
#
# COMPACT_ATOMS: atom_id res chain seq x y z
N MET A 1 30.50 12.99 -11.38
CA MET A 1 31.91 13.03 -11.84
C MET A 1 32.13 11.95 -12.88
N ARG A 2 33.08 12.15 -13.78
CA ARG A 2 33.56 11.12 -14.70
C ARG A 2 34.92 10.62 -14.28
N TRP A 3 35.16 9.32 -14.43
CA TRP A 3 36.47 8.75 -14.14
C TRP A 3 36.86 7.63 -15.10
N ARG A 4 38.15 7.44 -15.30
CA ARG A 4 38.71 6.27 -15.98
C ARG A 4 39.94 5.72 -15.28
N ARG A 5 40.13 4.40 -15.37
CA ARG A 5 41.32 3.71 -14.87
C ARG A 5 42.30 3.44 -16.00
N ASN A 6 43.56 3.85 -15.83
CA ASN A 6 44.63 3.58 -16.80
C ASN A 6 45.29 2.22 -16.52
N SER A 7 44.50 1.14 -16.66
CA SER A 7 44.91 -0.25 -16.47
C SER A 7 43.96 -1.18 -17.20
N ASP A 8 44.45 -2.32 -17.70
CA ASP A 8 43.59 -3.32 -18.36
C ASP A 8 42.66 -4.06 -17.38
N ALA A 9 42.98 -4.05 -16.08
CA ALA A 9 42.13 -4.66 -15.06
C ALA A 9 40.94 -3.75 -14.70
N ALA A 10 39.72 -4.25 -14.87
CA ALA A 10 38.50 -3.55 -14.48
C ALA A 10 38.33 -3.53 -12.95
N LYS A 11 38.15 -2.33 -12.37
CA LYS A 11 37.89 -2.14 -10.93
C LYS A 11 36.92 -0.99 -10.67
N ASN A 12 36.16 -1.13 -9.59
CA ASN A 12 35.36 -0.04 -9.02
C ASN A 12 36.28 0.96 -8.31
N VAL A 13 35.84 2.22 -8.22
CA VAL A 13 36.44 3.19 -7.31
C VAL A 13 35.46 3.53 -6.18
N LEU A 14 35.97 3.52 -4.96
CA LEU A 14 35.28 3.96 -3.77
C LEU A 14 35.48 5.46 -3.60
N VAL A 15 34.39 6.19 -3.42
CA VAL A 15 34.43 7.63 -3.18
C VAL A 15 34.05 7.93 -1.74
N ARG A 16 34.91 8.67 -1.04
CA ARG A 16 34.71 9.11 0.34
C ARG A 16 34.74 10.62 0.45
N TRP A 17 33.84 11.14 1.25
CA TRP A 17 33.85 12.52 1.72
C TRP A 17 34.53 12.57 3.08
N GLY A 18 35.60 13.34 3.17
CA GLY A 18 36.37 13.56 4.38
C GLY A 18 36.10 14.94 4.96
N HIS A 19 36.04 15.04 6.29
CA HIS A 19 35.97 16.31 7.00
C HIS A 19 36.86 16.30 8.25
N VAL A 20 37.28 17.48 8.69
CA VAL A 20 38.05 17.66 9.92
C VAL A 20 37.08 17.60 11.11
N LYS A 21 37.36 16.70 12.06
CA LYS A 21 36.54 16.54 13.27
C LYS A 21 36.73 17.71 14.23
N PRO A 22 35.71 18.02 15.06
CA PRO A 22 35.91 18.84 16.26
C PRO A 22 36.99 18.22 17.15
N GLY A 23 38.06 18.97 17.44
CA GLY A 23 39.24 18.49 18.19
C GLY A 23 40.39 17.95 17.33
N GLY A 24 40.28 17.96 16.00
CA GLY A 24 41.35 17.60 15.06
C GLY A 24 41.25 16.15 14.54
N GLY A 25 41.97 15.89 13.44
CA GLY A 25 41.92 14.62 12.71
C GLY A 25 40.81 14.54 11.66
N TRP A 26 40.94 13.59 10.73
CA TRP A 26 39.99 13.40 9.63
C TRP A 26 38.96 12.30 9.94
N SER A 27 37.71 12.57 9.60
CA SER A 27 36.64 11.58 9.46
C SER A 27 36.38 11.35 7.97
N TYR A 28 36.01 10.13 7.56
CA TYR A 28 35.67 9.83 6.18
C TYR A 28 34.37 9.03 6.11
N LYS A 29 33.43 9.47 5.27
CA LYS A 29 32.18 8.77 4.97
C LYS A 29 32.19 8.34 3.51
N VAL A 30 31.94 7.07 3.25
CA VAL A 30 31.71 6.58 1.89
C VAL A 30 30.39 7.13 1.39
N PHE A 31 30.35 7.71 0.19
CA PHE A 31 29.10 8.19 -0.41
C PHE A 31 28.84 7.69 -1.83
N ALA A 32 29.83 7.07 -2.48
CA ALA A 32 29.59 6.38 -3.75
C ALA A 32 30.53 5.18 -3.93
N TRP A 33 30.01 4.15 -4.60
CA TRP A 33 30.78 3.06 -5.19
C TRP A 33 30.59 3.14 -6.70
N CYS A 34 31.58 3.69 -7.40
CA CYS A 34 31.44 3.93 -8.83
C CYS A 34 31.58 2.63 -9.63
N PRO A 35 30.95 2.55 -10.82
CA PRO A 35 31.09 1.44 -11.76
C PRO A 35 32.55 1.15 -12.12
N GLN A 36 32.82 -0.06 -12.60
CA GLN A 36 34.16 -0.49 -12.99
C GLN A 36 34.69 0.31 -14.18
N SER A 37 35.98 0.67 -14.16
CA SER A 37 36.70 1.20 -15.32
C SER A 37 38.03 0.47 -15.54
N SER A 38 38.48 0.45 -16.80
CA SER A 38 39.75 -0.07 -17.32
C SER A 38 40.06 0.64 -18.65
N ASN A 39 41.23 0.35 -19.25
CA ASN A 39 41.58 0.81 -20.60
C ASN A 39 40.56 0.38 -21.67
N SER A 40 39.91 -0.79 -21.49
CA SER A 40 38.89 -1.30 -22.42
C SER A 40 37.49 -0.75 -22.17
N ILE A 41 37.15 -0.39 -20.92
CA ILE A 41 35.85 0.19 -20.57
C ILE A 41 35.84 1.69 -20.84
N GLY A 42 36.96 2.38 -20.59
CA GLY A 42 37.07 3.82 -20.76
C GLY A 42 36.40 4.62 -19.63
N TRP A 43 35.92 5.81 -19.98
CA TRP A 43 35.28 6.74 -19.05
C TRP A 43 33.92 6.23 -18.58
N VAL A 44 33.67 6.32 -17.28
CA VAL A 44 32.38 6.00 -16.67
C VAL A 44 31.92 7.13 -15.76
N ASP A 45 30.61 7.35 -15.73
CA ASP A 45 29.97 8.31 -14.86
C ASP A 45 29.82 7.74 -13.44
N CYS A 46 29.99 8.60 -12.45
CA CYS A 46 29.80 8.29 -11.05
C CYS A 46 29.08 9.41 -10.34
N GLU A 47 27.97 9.04 -9.71
CA GLU A 47 27.10 9.92 -8.95
C GLU A 47 26.92 9.36 -7.55
N GLY A 48 26.70 10.28 -6.60
CA GLY A 48 26.43 9.94 -5.22
C GLY A 48 26.03 11.19 -4.45
N SER A 49 25.30 10.99 -3.37
CA SER A 49 24.81 12.05 -2.50
C SER A 49 25.32 11.84 -1.07
N ILE A 50 25.50 12.95 -0.36
CA ILE A 50 25.84 12.93 1.05
C ILE A 50 25.08 14.05 1.77
N THR A 51 24.30 13.67 2.79
CA THR A 51 23.69 14.62 3.71
C THR A 51 24.74 15.20 4.64
N MET A 52 24.87 16.52 4.65
CA MET A 52 25.79 17.23 5.52
C MET A 52 25.26 17.21 6.96
N THR A 53 26.03 16.62 7.87
CA THR A 53 25.75 16.69 9.31
C THR A 53 26.27 18.00 9.90
N GLU A 54 25.82 18.38 11.10
CA GLU A 54 26.26 19.63 11.75
C GLU A 54 27.78 19.69 11.96
N ASP A 55 28.40 18.57 12.34
CA ASP A 55 29.85 18.47 12.51
C ASP A 55 30.61 18.54 11.18
N MET A 56 30.01 18.05 10.07
CA MET A 56 30.56 18.26 8.73
C MET A 56 30.45 19.73 8.36
N ALA A 57 29.30 20.37 8.56
CA ALA A 57 29.08 21.77 8.22
C ALA A 57 29.99 22.72 9.01
N ALA A 58 30.29 22.39 10.28
CA ALA A 58 31.21 23.12 11.13
C ALA A 58 32.69 22.80 10.87
N SER A 59 33.00 21.88 9.94
CA SER A 59 34.37 21.48 9.62
C SER A 59 35.17 22.62 9.00
N THR A 60 36.45 22.69 9.38
CA THR A 60 37.41 23.66 8.82
C THR A 60 38.13 23.16 7.56
N GLY A 61 37.86 21.91 7.14
CA GLY A 61 38.47 21.34 5.93
C GLY A 61 37.69 20.14 5.40
N TYR A 62 37.74 19.95 4.08
CA TYR A 62 37.08 18.85 3.39
C TYR A 62 38.05 18.17 2.42
N GLN A 63 37.85 16.88 2.21
CA GLN A 63 38.63 16.10 1.26
C GLN A 63 37.75 15.13 0.51
N LEU A 64 37.87 15.11 -0.81
CA LEU A 64 37.32 14.03 -1.63
C LEU A 64 38.39 12.95 -1.78
N TRP A 65 38.08 11.71 -1.39
CA TRP A 65 39.00 10.58 -1.46
C TRP A 65 38.51 9.54 -2.43
N LEU A 66 39.36 9.17 -3.39
CA LEU A 66 39.08 8.18 -4.44
C LEU A 66 39.99 6.97 -4.22
N TYR A 67 39.41 5.79 -4.01
CA TYR A 67 40.16 4.59 -3.65
C TYR A 67 39.77 3.40 -4.54
N ALA A 68 40.68 2.92 -5.37
CA ALA A 68 40.45 1.80 -6.30
C ALA A 68 41.03 0.45 -5.84
N GLY A 69 41.31 0.29 -4.53
CA GLY A 69 41.86 -0.95 -3.97
C GLY A 69 43.38 -1.03 -3.97
N ASN A 70 43.92 -2.01 -3.23
CA ASN A 70 45.37 -2.29 -3.17
C ASN A 70 45.80 -3.22 -4.32
N GLU A 71 46.66 -2.72 -5.21
CA GLU A 71 47.51 -3.53 -6.08
C GLU A 71 48.97 -3.17 -5.81
N GLY A 72 49.89 -4.11 -6.03
CA GLY A 72 51.32 -3.91 -5.81
C GLY A 72 51.86 -2.69 -6.58
N SER A 73 52.97 -2.13 -6.08
CA SER A 73 53.62 -0.97 -6.70
C SER A 73 54.21 -1.31 -8.07
N PRO A 74 54.07 -0.46 -9.10
CA PRO A 74 53.40 0.84 -9.09
C PRO A 74 51.88 0.76 -9.28
N HIS A 75 51.14 1.57 -8.53
CA HIS A 75 49.69 1.71 -8.68
C HIS A 75 49.34 2.29 -10.06
N PRO A 76 48.35 1.75 -10.79
CA PRO A 76 47.88 2.35 -12.04
C PRO A 76 47.29 3.74 -11.78
N SER A 77 47.51 4.67 -12.71
CA SER A 77 46.94 6.01 -12.62
C SER A 77 45.43 6.00 -12.89
N MET A 78 44.74 6.99 -12.33
CA MET A 78 43.31 7.23 -12.56
C MET A 78 43.15 8.65 -13.06
N ASP A 79 42.33 8.82 -14.08
CA ASP A 79 41.95 10.14 -14.58
C ASP A 79 40.51 10.43 -14.16
N PHE A 80 40.24 11.70 -13.86
CA PHE A 80 38.92 12.19 -13.48
C PHE A 80 38.63 13.50 -14.20
N ASP A 81 37.36 13.70 -14.55
CA ASP A 81 36.86 14.91 -15.19
C ASP A 81 35.44 15.21 -14.72
N ASP A 82 34.91 16.37 -15.07
CA ASP A 82 33.50 16.71 -14.88
C ASP A 82 32.99 16.53 -13.42
N ILE A 83 33.80 16.97 -12.45
CA ILE A 83 33.43 16.93 -11.03
C ILE A 83 32.53 18.13 -10.72
N PHE A 84 31.24 17.88 -10.54
CA PHE A 84 30.27 18.87 -10.14
C PHE A 84 29.72 18.58 -8.74
N PHE A 85 29.53 19.64 -7.96
CA PHE A 85 28.82 19.60 -6.70
C PHE A 85 27.52 20.38 -6.85
N LYS A 86 26.38 19.68 -6.73
CA LYS A 86 25.07 20.31 -6.66
C LYS A 86 24.62 20.28 -5.21
N ARG A 87 24.47 21.45 -4.60
CA ARG A 87 23.79 21.56 -3.31
C ARG A 87 22.29 21.47 -3.57
N THR A 88 21.68 20.36 -3.17
CA THR A 88 20.23 20.29 -3.00
C THR A 88 19.89 20.88 -1.64
N TYR A 89 19.02 21.89 -1.63
CA TYR A 89 18.44 22.41 -0.40
C TYR A 89 17.24 21.52 -0.08
N GLU A 90 17.43 20.55 0.80
CA GLU A 90 16.29 19.97 1.51
C GLU A 90 15.78 21.09 2.44
N PRO A 91 14.53 21.56 2.32
CA PRO A 91 13.94 22.31 3.41
C PRO A 91 14.08 21.41 4.62
N ALA A 92 14.76 21.89 5.67
CA ALA A 92 14.68 21.25 6.97
C ALA A 92 13.21 20.95 7.20
N VAL A 93 12.87 19.69 7.43
CA VAL A 93 11.53 19.25 7.78
C VAL A 93 11.03 20.22 8.86
N VAL A 94 10.17 21.17 8.49
CA VAL A 94 9.69 22.21 9.40
C VAL A 94 8.65 21.50 10.26
N PRO A 95 8.93 21.25 11.55
CA PRO A 95 7.95 20.59 12.39
C PRO A 95 6.68 21.43 12.40
N LYS A 96 5.54 20.82 12.04
CA LYS A 96 4.26 21.55 11.95
C LYS A 96 3.62 21.52 13.33
N ASP A 97 3.60 22.67 14.00
CA ASP A 97 2.86 22.88 15.26
C ASP A 97 1.45 23.44 15.02
N VAL A 98 1.12 23.77 13.78
CA VAL A 98 -0.21 24.19 13.35
C VAL A 98 -0.67 23.31 12.21
N ILE A 99 -1.89 22.77 12.32
CA ILE A 99 -2.59 22.07 11.25
C ILE A 99 -3.90 22.81 10.93
N GLN A 100 -4.35 22.68 9.68
CA GLN A 100 -5.63 23.20 9.25
C GLN A 100 -6.60 22.05 9.02
N VAL A 101 -7.78 22.14 9.63
CA VAL A 101 -8.90 21.22 9.45
C VAL A 101 -10.16 21.98 9.10
N SER A 102 -11.29 21.29 8.92
CA SER A 102 -12.55 21.98 8.67
C SER A 102 -12.95 22.85 9.88
N PRO A 103 -13.60 24.01 9.66
CA PRO A 103 -14.17 24.82 10.73
C PRO A 103 -15.09 24.03 11.68
N ALA A 104 -15.84 23.06 11.14
CA ALA A 104 -16.68 22.16 11.92
C ALA A 104 -15.86 21.28 12.88
N ALA A 105 -14.77 20.67 12.40
CA ALA A 105 -13.87 19.89 13.26
C ALA A 105 -13.22 20.77 14.33
N ALA A 106 -12.70 21.94 13.94
CA ALA A 106 -12.06 22.88 14.87
C ALA A 106 -13.03 23.42 15.95
N SER A 107 -14.33 23.52 15.64
CA SER A 107 -15.37 23.89 16.61
C SER A 107 -15.63 22.81 17.68
N CYS A 108 -15.30 21.56 17.38
CA CYS A 108 -15.52 20.41 18.28
C CYS A 108 -14.28 20.03 19.09
N TRP A 109 -13.07 20.34 18.61
CA TRP A 109 -11.81 19.92 19.25
C TRP A 109 -11.27 21.03 20.15
N ALA A 110 -11.40 20.83 21.46
CA ALA A 110 -10.94 21.75 22.49
C ALA A 110 -9.46 21.49 22.90
N PRO A 111 -8.78 22.45 23.56
CA PRO A 111 -7.50 22.19 24.22
C PRO A 111 -7.53 20.91 25.07
N GLY A 112 -6.51 20.07 24.95
CA GLY A 112 -6.42 18.75 25.58
C GLY A 112 -7.07 17.61 24.78
N SER A 113 -7.70 17.88 23.63
CA SER A 113 -8.16 16.82 22.72
C SER A 113 -6.96 16.07 22.14
N GLU A 114 -7.04 14.75 22.06
CA GLU A 114 -6.03 13.92 21.41
C GLU A 114 -6.46 13.63 19.97
N LEU A 115 -5.57 13.85 19.01
CA LEU A 115 -5.78 13.59 17.60
C LEU A 115 -4.79 12.55 17.10
N VAL A 116 -5.18 11.79 16.09
CA VAL A 116 -4.26 11.01 15.25
C VAL A 116 -4.20 11.63 13.86
N LEU A 117 -2.99 11.83 13.35
CA LEU A 117 -2.72 12.01 11.93
C LEU A 117 -2.25 10.65 11.39
N THR A 118 -2.87 10.17 10.32
CA THR A 118 -2.54 8.86 9.75
C THR A 118 -1.15 8.84 9.11
N SER A 119 -0.66 7.63 8.76
CA SER A 119 0.65 7.50 8.15
C SER A 119 0.70 8.18 6.79
N SER A 120 1.76 8.94 6.55
CA SER A 120 1.98 9.61 5.27
C SER A 120 2.93 8.85 4.33
N THR A 121 3.39 7.68 4.74
CA THR A 121 4.44 6.87 4.09
C THR A 121 3.90 5.55 3.53
N THR A 122 4.78 4.63 3.13
CA THR A 122 4.40 3.31 2.63
C THR A 122 4.07 2.25 3.67
N THR A 123 4.19 2.56 4.96
CA THR A 123 3.97 1.60 6.06
C THR A 123 3.23 2.24 7.24
N GLN A 124 2.76 1.40 8.15
CA GLN A 124 1.90 1.69 9.30
C GLN A 124 2.58 2.32 10.52
N ASP A 125 3.76 2.90 10.35
CA ASP A 125 4.65 3.32 11.45
C ASP A 125 4.99 4.82 11.42
N ASN A 126 4.26 5.62 10.63
CA ASN A 126 4.39 7.07 10.54
C ASN A 126 3.10 7.84 10.90
N GLN A 127 2.20 7.22 11.65
CA GLN A 127 1.08 7.90 12.29
C GLN A 127 1.57 8.72 13.50
N HIS A 128 0.90 9.83 13.77
CA HIS A 128 1.26 10.74 14.85
C HIS A 128 0.06 10.99 15.76
N ALA A 129 0.17 10.58 17.03
CA ALA A 129 -0.75 11.03 18.07
C ALA A 129 -0.26 12.38 18.63
N VAL A 130 -1.15 13.37 18.67
CA VAL A 130 -0.85 14.74 19.08
C VAL A 130 -1.95 15.31 19.96
N THR A 131 -1.59 16.27 20.81
CA THR A 131 -2.54 16.97 21.69
C THR A 131 -2.81 18.37 21.18
N VAL A 132 -4.09 18.77 21.17
CA VAL A 132 -4.52 20.13 20.82
C VAL A 132 -4.16 21.09 21.94
N LYS A 133 -3.41 22.15 21.62
CA LYS A 133 -3.11 23.28 22.50
C LYS A 133 -4.19 24.36 22.42
N SER A 134 -4.63 24.69 21.21
CA SER A 134 -5.69 25.67 20.96
C SER A 134 -6.35 25.44 19.62
N SER A 135 -7.61 25.86 19.49
CA SER A 135 -8.38 25.81 18.25
C SER A 135 -8.97 27.17 17.90
N ASP A 136 -8.96 27.50 16.62
CA ASP A 136 -9.69 28.64 16.04
C ASP A 136 -10.77 28.11 15.08
N PRO A 137 -12.03 28.01 15.54
CA PRO A 137 -13.14 27.54 14.72
C PRO A 137 -13.46 28.42 13.51
N SER A 138 -13.04 29.70 13.50
CA SER A 138 -13.34 30.62 12.40
C SER A 138 -12.46 30.36 11.18
N THR A 139 -11.22 29.90 11.41
CA THR A 139 -10.24 29.62 10.36
C THR A 139 -10.02 28.12 10.14
N GLY A 140 -10.42 27.27 11.10
CA GLY A 140 -10.12 25.85 11.10
C GLY A 140 -8.71 25.51 11.57
N LEU A 141 -7.97 26.48 12.12
CA LEU A 141 -6.60 26.27 12.58
C LEU A 141 -6.57 25.60 13.96
N ILE A 142 -5.72 24.58 14.10
CA ILE A 142 -5.44 23.87 15.34
C ILE A 142 -3.95 24.03 15.64
N THR A 143 -3.62 24.59 16.80
CA THR A 143 -2.25 24.59 17.33
C THR A 143 -2.05 23.35 18.20
N LEU A 144 -0.95 22.65 18.01
CA LEU A 144 -0.57 21.43 18.71
C LEU A 144 0.36 21.74 19.90
N GLU A 145 0.34 20.88 20.91
CA GLU A 145 1.27 21.00 22.05
C GLU A 145 2.71 20.66 21.66
N THR A 146 2.86 19.63 20.83
CA THR A 146 4.15 19.20 20.27
C THR A 146 4.06 19.26 18.75
N PRO A 147 5.07 19.84 18.07
CA PRO A 147 5.11 19.83 16.61
C PRO A 147 5.15 18.41 16.05
N VAL A 148 4.42 18.16 14.96
CA VAL A 148 4.54 16.92 14.20
C VAL A 148 5.86 16.98 13.42
N PRO A 149 6.74 15.95 13.54
CA PRO A 149 8.00 15.93 12.81
C PRO A 149 7.79 16.13 11.32
N TYR A 150 7.00 15.27 10.66
CA TYR A 150 6.61 15.44 9.26
C TYR A 150 5.26 14.78 9.00
N THR A 151 4.56 15.24 7.98
CA THR A 151 3.34 14.61 7.46
C THR A 151 3.08 15.09 6.03
N THR A 152 2.04 14.58 5.37
CA THR A 152 1.58 15.08 4.07
C THR A 152 0.27 15.84 4.26
N THR A 153 0.31 17.15 4.11
CA THR A 153 -0.87 18.02 4.16
C THR A 153 -1.49 18.21 2.78
N ALA A 154 -2.68 18.80 2.70
CA ALA A 154 -3.33 19.12 1.43
C ALA A 154 -2.56 20.14 0.56
N GLU A 155 -1.66 20.93 1.17
CA GLU A 155 -0.72 21.78 0.44
C GLU A 155 0.43 20.97 -0.17
N ASP A 156 0.87 19.91 0.52
CA ASP A 156 1.95 19.04 0.05
C ASP A 156 1.45 18.07 -1.04
N ASP A 157 0.22 17.57 -0.90
CA ASP A 157 -0.47 16.69 -1.85
C ASP A 157 -1.99 16.88 -1.71
N SER A 158 -2.59 17.54 -2.70
CA SER A 158 -4.03 17.81 -2.69
C SER A 158 -4.91 16.58 -2.96
N GLU A 159 -4.34 15.51 -3.53
CA GLU A 159 -5.07 14.28 -3.88
C GLU A 159 -5.03 13.27 -2.71
N PHE A 160 -3.86 13.13 -2.05
CA PHE A 160 -3.65 12.20 -0.93
C PHE A 160 -3.05 12.87 0.32
N PRO A 161 -3.74 13.86 0.93
CA PRO A 161 -3.40 14.33 2.27
C PRO A 161 -3.71 13.25 3.32
N VAL A 162 -3.08 13.34 4.50
CA VAL A 162 -3.42 12.43 5.62
C VAL A 162 -4.80 12.75 6.21
N GLU A 163 -5.45 11.73 6.74
CA GLU A 163 -6.64 11.88 7.56
C GLU A 163 -6.26 12.33 8.99
N VAL A 164 -7.17 13.07 9.63
CA VAL A 164 -7.04 13.51 11.02
C VAL A 164 -8.30 13.10 11.79
N ALA A 165 -8.13 12.40 12.91
CA ALA A 165 -9.26 11.91 13.70
C ALA A 165 -9.06 12.13 15.21
N LEU A 166 -10.18 12.30 15.93
CA LEU A 166 -10.20 12.45 17.38
C LEU A 166 -10.07 11.10 18.08
N LEU A 167 -9.08 10.96 18.97
CA LEU A 167 -8.76 9.73 19.69
C LEU A 167 -9.44 9.61 21.07
N ASN A 168 -9.96 10.70 21.63
CA ASN A 168 -10.59 10.65 22.95
C ASN A 168 -12.11 10.87 22.90
N ARG A 169 -12.82 10.32 23.89
CA ARG A 169 -14.26 10.53 24.14
C ARG A 169 -14.50 10.81 25.62
N ASN A 170 -15.68 11.37 25.93
CA ASN A 170 -16.05 11.67 27.32
C ASN A 170 -16.39 10.41 28.14
N PHE A 171 -16.83 9.33 27.48
CA PHE A 171 -17.11 8.06 28.13
C PHE A 171 -16.03 7.05 27.76
N VAL A 172 -15.24 6.65 28.75
CA VAL A 172 -14.06 5.80 28.58
C VAL A 172 -14.28 4.46 29.28
N LEU A 173 -14.11 3.37 28.52
CA LEU A 173 -13.97 2.02 29.02
C LEU A 173 -12.48 1.65 28.98
N GLU A 174 -11.83 1.72 30.12
CA GLU A 174 -10.41 1.41 30.26
C GLU A 174 -10.24 0.16 31.12
N ALA A 175 -9.45 -0.80 30.62
CA ALA A 175 -9.09 -1.97 31.41
C ALA A 175 -7.74 -1.76 32.09
N VAL A 176 -7.68 -2.08 33.38
CA VAL A 176 -6.41 -2.15 34.11
C VAL A 176 -5.59 -3.31 33.56
N SER A 177 -4.32 -3.06 33.22
CA SER A 177 -3.41 -4.11 32.74
C SER A 177 -3.30 -5.25 33.75
N ASP A 178 -3.48 -6.48 33.27
CA ASP A 178 -3.32 -7.66 34.11
C ASP A 178 -1.88 -7.75 34.64
N PRO A 179 -1.69 -7.97 35.96
CA PRO A 179 -0.37 -7.94 36.59
C PRO A 179 0.53 -9.11 36.19
N THR A 180 -0.05 -10.20 35.68
CA THR A 180 0.67 -11.39 35.21
C THR A 180 0.99 -11.33 33.73
N ASN A 181 0.15 -10.66 32.94
CA ASN A 181 0.34 -10.49 31.51
C ASN A 181 -0.37 -9.22 30.99
N ALA A 182 0.40 -8.17 30.74
CA ALA A 182 -0.12 -6.89 30.23
C ALA A 182 -0.85 -6.96 28.87
N LEU A 183 -0.82 -8.10 28.18
CA LEU A 183 -1.55 -8.35 26.94
C LEU A 183 -2.98 -8.89 27.18
N LEU A 184 -3.39 -9.05 28.43
CA LEU A 184 -4.75 -9.43 28.83
C LEU A 184 -5.54 -8.19 29.27
N GLY A 185 -6.26 -7.61 28.32
CA GLY A 185 -7.15 -6.47 28.53
C GLY A 185 -8.61 -6.85 28.82
N GLY A 186 -9.45 -5.83 28.83
CA GLY A 186 -10.92 -5.97 28.88
C GLY A 186 -11.50 -6.55 27.58
N HIS A 187 -12.78 -6.93 27.59
CA HIS A 187 -13.52 -7.29 26.38
C HIS A 187 -15.00 -6.97 26.54
N VAL A 188 -15.67 -6.62 25.45
CA VAL A 188 -17.14 -6.49 25.38
C VAL A 188 -17.67 -7.56 24.45
N ILE A 189 -18.71 -8.29 24.89
CA ILE A 189 -19.39 -9.29 24.07
C ILE A 189 -20.90 -9.09 24.10
N PHE A 190 -21.49 -8.94 22.92
CA PHE A 190 -22.92 -9.11 22.71
C PHE A 190 -23.14 -10.59 22.39
N PHE A 191 -23.69 -11.33 23.35
CA PHE A 191 -23.69 -12.79 23.32
C PHE A 191 -25.11 -13.33 23.11
N HIS A 192 -25.35 -13.92 21.93
CA HIS A 192 -26.58 -14.66 21.63
C HIS A 192 -27.85 -13.81 21.85
N THR A 193 -27.94 -12.69 21.12
CA THR A 193 -29.05 -11.72 21.24
C THR A 193 -29.93 -11.64 19.98
N PRO A 194 -30.47 -12.76 19.48
CA PRO A 194 -31.24 -12.77 18.24
C PRO A 194 -32.45 -11.84 18.30
N ASN A 195 -32.59 -11.02 17.25
CA ASN A 195 -33.66 -10.02 17.10
C ASN A 195 -33.65 -8.90 18.16
N VAL A 196 -32.53 -8.69 18.87
CA VAL A 196 -32.39 -7.60 19.84
C VAL A 196 -31.30 -6.65 19.38
N ALA A 197 -31.71 -5.43 19.02
CA ALA A 197 -30.79 -4.37 18.63
C ALA A 197 -29.85 -3.99 19.79
N GLN A 198 -28.56 -3.86 19.49
CA GLN A 198 -27.52 -3.41 20.42
C GLN A 198 -26.95 -2.06 19.97
N THR A 199 -26.69 -1.14 20.90
CA THR A 199 -26.09 0.15 20.57
C THR A 199 -24.89 0.44 21.46
N LEU A 200 -23.75 0.73 20.83
CA LEU A 200 -22.55 1.28 21.47
C LEU A 200 -22.09 2.49 20.68
N GLN A 201 -22.24 3.68 21.27
CA GLN A 201 -21.98 4.93 20.56
C GLN A 201 -21.20 5.94 21.37
N GLY A 202 -20.19 6.56 20.75
CA GLY A 202 -19.43 7.66 21.35
C GLY A 202 -18.52 7.25 22.51
N VAL A 203 -18.08 5.99 22.54
CA VAL A 203 -17.26 5.42 23.61
C VAL A 203 -15.80 5.31 23.20
N GLU A 204 -14.89 5.67 24.09
CA GLU A 204 -13.46 5.36 23.97
C GLU A 204 -13.18 4.05 24.71
N ILE A 205 -12.53 3.10 24.05
CA ILE A 205 -12.23 1.76 24.56
C ILE A 205 -10.72 1.58 24.52
N VAL A 206 -10.08 1.46 25.69
CA VAL A 206 -8.62 1.51 25.84
C VAL A 206 -8.12 0.25 26.54
N ASN A 207 -7.05 -0.35 26.01
CA ASN A 207 -6.40 -1.55 26.57
C ASN A 207 -7.35 -2.77 26.64
N PHE A 208 -8.23 -2.92 25.65
CA PHE A 208 -9.09 -4.10 25.50
C PHE A 208 -8.45 -5.16 24.60
N GLY A 209 -9.12 -6.29 24.43
CA GLY A 209 -8.60 -7.46 23.73
C GLY A 209 -7.68 -8.29 24.62
N GLN A 210 -7.62 -9.59 24.37
CA GLN A 210 -6.73 -10.50 25.10
C GLN A 210 -5.92 -11.34 24.13
N GLN A 211 -4.62 -11.07 24.03
CA GLN A 211 -3.76 -11.74 23.06
C GLN A 211 -3.73 -13.25 23.29
N GLY A 212 -4.02 -14.01 22.24
CA GLY A 212 -4.02 -15.48 22.25
C GLY A 212 -5.30 -16.11 22.80
N ASN A 213 -6.24 -15.32 23.33
CA ASN A 213 -7.53 -15.83 23.82
C ASN A 213 -8.63 -15.60 22.78
N LEU A 214 -9.18 -16.69 22.24
CA LEU A 214 -10.27 -16.64 21.27
C LEU A 214 -11.53 -15.99 21.87
N GLY A 215 -12.22 -15.15 21.10
CA GLY A 215 -13.49 -14.53 21.48
C GLY A 215 -13.40 -13.45 22.56
N ARG A 216 -12.21 -12.89 22.81
CA ARG A 216 -11.95 -11.85 23.81
C ARG A 216 -11.41 -10.60 23.12
N TYR A 217 -12.33 -9.80 22.58
CA TYR A 217 -12.03 -8.64 21.72
C TYR A 217 -12.65 -7.35 22.30
N PRO A 218 -12.20 -6.16 21.88
CA PRO A 218 -12.79 -4.90 22.34
C PRO A 218 -14.29 -4.80 22.14
N VAL A 219 -14.78 -5.16 20.95
CA VAL A 219 -16.21 -5.22 20.63
C VAL A 219 -16.47 -6.50 19.85
N HIS A 220 -17.31 -7.38 20.38
CA HIS A 220 -17.59 -8.69 19.77
C HIS A 220 -19.10 -8.97 19.70
N PHE A 221 -19.66 -8.99 18.50
CA PHE A 221 -20.98 -9.60 18.26
C PHE A 221 -20.77 -11.09 18.04
N HIS A 222 -21.21 -11.90 18.99
CA HIS A 222 -21.02 -13.34 18.96
C HIS A 222 -22.36 -14.05 18.80
N MET A 223 -22.58 -14.65 17.63
CA MET A 223 -23.72 -15.52 17.34
C MET A 223 -25.07 -14.83 17.65
N CYS A 224 -25.21 -13.57 17.25
CA CYS A 224 -26.44 -12.82 17.49
C CYS A 224 -27.48 -13.01 16.39
N ASP A 225 -27.19 -13.76 15.32
CA ASP A 225 -28.08 -13.94 14.17
C ASP A 225 -28.53 -12.57 13.60
N ALA A 226 -29.79 -12.40 13.20
CA ALA A 226 -30.29 -11.14 12.69
C ALA A 226 -30.52 -10.13 13.82
N VAL A 227 -29.81 -8.99 13.78
CA VAL A 227 -29.88 -7.93 14.80
C VAL A 227 -30.07 -6.55 14.17
N GLU A 228 -31.08 -6.45 13.30
CA GLU A 228 -31.45 -5.20 12.62
C GLU A 228 -31.64 -4.05 13.62
N GLY A 229 -31.12 -2.88 13.27
CA GLY A 229 -31.10 -1.70 14.14
C GLY A 229 -29.91 -1.66 15.12
N SER A 230 -29.05 -2.68 15.14
CA SER A 230 -27.80 -2.61 15.92
C SER A 230 -26.83 -1.60 15.33
N LEU A 231 -26.19 -0.82 16.22
CA LEU A 231 -25.36 0.31 15.85
C LEU A 231 -24.09 0.39 16.71
N ILE A 232 -22.93 0.28 16.08
CA ILE A 232 -21.62 0.55 16.66
C ILE A 232 -21.07 1.79 15.97
N SER A 233 -21.16 2.95 16.64
CA SER A 233 -20.91 4.22 15.97
C SER A 233 -20.08 5.23 16.76
N ARG A 234 -19.23 6.01 16.09
CA ARG A 234 -18.48 7.14 16.70
C ARG A 234 -17.58 6.73 17.88
N ASN A 235 -17.21 5.46 17.98
CA ASN A 235 -16.34 4.96 19.04
C ASN A 235 -14.87 5.15 18.67
N VAL A 236 -14.00 5.16 19.67
CA VAL A 236 -12.56 4.99 19.49
C VAL A 236 -12.17 3.68 20.16
N ILE A 237 -11.54 2.79 19.41
CA ILE A 237 -10.91 1.60 19.94
C ILE A 237 -9.41 1.84 19.81
N ARG A 238 -8.70 1.91 20.93
CA ARG A 238 -7.26 2.17 20.90
C ARG A 238 -6.46 1.28 21.83
N ASP A 239 -5.20 1.06 21.45
CA ASP A 239 -4.24 0.26 22.20
C ASP A 239 -4.76 -1.17 22.46
N SER A 240 -5.46 -1.75 21.49
CA SER A 240 -6.05 -3.07 21.63
C SER A 240 -4.99 -4.16 21.55
N ASN A 241 -5.04 -5.08 22.50
CA ASN A 241 -4.14 -6.23 22.56
C ASN A 241 -4.51 -7.35 21.57
N GLN A 242 -5.74 -7.35 21.05
CA GLN A 242 -6.20 -8.29 20.03
C GLN A 242 -7.52 -7.86 19.40
N ARG A 243 -7.49 -7.62 18.09
CA ARG A 243 -8.59 -7.21 17.21
C ARG A 243 -9.26 -5.90 17.63
N GLY A 244 -10.16 -5.36 16.81
CA GLY A 244 -11.02 -4.22 17.17
C GLY A 244 -12.47 -4.66 17.31
N VAL A 245 -13.27 -4.39 16.28
CA VAL A 245 -14.65 -4.86 16.15
C VAL A 245 -14.67 -6.19 15.43
N VAL A 246 -15.29 -7.19 16.04
CA VAL A 246 -15.52 -8.50 15.44
C VAL A 246 -17.01 -8.77 15.35
N VAL A 247 -17.47 -9.04 14.14
CA VAL A 247 -18.82 -9.51 13.86
C VAL A 247 -18.72 -10.99 13.51
N HIS A 248 -19.32 -11.83 14.34
CA HIS A 248 -19.28 -13.28 14.20
C HIS A 248 -20.71 -13.82 14.22
N ARG A 249 -21.09 -14.49 13.12
CA ARG A 249 -22.43 -15.05 12.88
C ARG A 249 -23.55 -14.11 13.32
N SER A 250 -23.40 -12.87 12.90
CA SER A 250 -24.31 -11.78 13.19
C SER A 250 -24.53 -11.00 11.89
N HIS A 251 -25.78 -10.60 11.67
CA HIS A 251 -26.24 -10.03 10.42
C HIS A 251 -26.97 -8.71 10.68
N ASN A 252 -27.00 -7.83 9.69
CA ASN A 252 -27.66 -6.52 9.76
C ASN A 252 -27.09 -5.58 10.86
N VAL A 253 -25.81 -5.73 11.23
CA VAL A 253 -25.12 -4.80 12.13
C VAL A 253 -24.62 -3.60 11.34
N THR A 254 -24.86 -2.38 11.86
CA THR A 254 -24.22 -1.16 11.35
C THR A 254 -22.99 -0.82 12.20
N VAL A 255 -21.83 -0.71 11.55
CA VAL A 255 -20.55 -0.34 12.15
C VAL A 255 -20.04 0.90 11.40
N GLU A 256 -20.18 2.09 11.98
CA GLU A 256 -19.90 3.34 11.26
C GLU A 256 -19.19 4.42 12.07
N ASP A 257 -18.48 5.34 11.42
CA ASP A 257 -17.82 6.49 12.08
C ASP A 257 -16.83 6.11 13.20
N ASN A 258 -16.31 4.87 13.24
CA ASN A 258 -15.41 4.42 14.32
C ASN A 258 -13.95 4.67 13.96
N VAL A 259 -13.12 4.93 14.97
CA VAL A 259 -11.65 5.03 14.83
C VAL A 259 -11.00 3.85 15.54
N ALA A 260 -10.16 3.11 14.83
CA ALA A 260 -9.36 2.01 15.35
C ALA A 260 -7.86 2.38 15.26
N TYR A 261 -7.22 2.58 16.41
CA TYR A 261 -5.84 3.06 16.50
C TYR A 261 -4.97 2.09 17.31
N GLU A 262 -3.77 1.75 16.83
CA GLU A 262 -2.85 0.87 17.57
C GLU A 262 -3.48 -0.50 17.92
N ILE A 263 -4.12 -1.12 16.93
CA ILE A 263 -4.77 -2.42 17.10
C ILE A 263 -3.81 -3.54 16.73
N LYS A 264 -3.71 -4.54 17.59
CA LYS A 264 -3.03 -5.80 17.29
C LYS A 264 -3.95 -6.72 16.47
N ARG A 265 -3.51 -7.20 15.30
CA ARG A 265 -4.25 -8.02 14.30
C ARG A 265 -5.32 -7.27 13.48
N HIS A 266 -6.56 -7.77 13.39
CA HIS A 266 -7.59 -7.23 12.49
C HIS A 266 -8.42 -6.13 13.19
N ALA A 267 -8.58 -4.96 12.58
CA ALA A 267 -9.31 -3.86 13.21
C ALA A 267 -10.83 -4.04 13.14
N PHE A 268 -11.36 -4.30 11.94
CA PHE A 268 -12.77 -4.58 11.67
C PHE A 268 -12.84 -5.92 10.95
N MET A 269 -13.49 -6.90 11.56
CA MET A 269 -13.42 -8.29 11.11
C MET A 269 -14.79 -8.96 11.04
N LEU A 270 -15.04 -9.65 9.94
CA LEU A 270 -16.05 -10.70 9.83
C LEU A 270 -15.37 -12.05 10.11
N GLU A 271 -15.82 -12.80 11.12
CA GLU A 271 -15.02 -13.92 11.64
C GLU A 271 -15.04 -15.15 10.71
N ASP A 272 -16.23 -15.65 10.35
CA ASP A 272 -16.38 -17.02 9.81
C ASP A 272 -16.81 -17.11 8.34
N GLY A 273 -17.27 -15.99 7.77
CA GLY A 273 -17.70 -15.88 6.39
C GLY A 273 -19.18 -16.20 6.19
N VAL A 274 -19.96 -16.24 7.27
CA VAL A 274 -21.43 -16.42 7.21
C VAL A 274 -22.18 -15.11 7.49
N GLU A 275 -21.50 -14.10 8.01
CA GLU A 275 -22.03 -12.78 8.32
C GLU A 275 -22.48 -12.06 7.05
N GLN A 276 -23.71 -11.53 7.04
CA GLN A 276 -24.35 -10.96 5.84
C GLN A 276 -25.09 -9.68 6.19
N PHE A 277 -25.23 -8.81 5.19
CA PHE A 277 -26.00 -7.57 5.23
C PHE A 277 -25.55 -6.59 6.33
N ASN A 278 -24.32 -6.74 6.82
CA ASN A 278 -23.70 -5.76 7.70
C ASN A 278 -23.25 -4.55 6.88
N ASN A 279 -23.31 -3.38 7.51
CA ASN A 279 -22.90 -2.12 6.90
C ASN A 279 -21.69 -1.57 7.65
N PHE A 280 -20.55 -1.53 6.97
CA PHE A 280 -19.36 -0.82 7.40
C PHE A 280 -19.30 0.48 6.62
N GLY A 281 -19.22 1.62 7.32
CA GLY A 281 -19.05 2.88 6.62
C GLY A 281 -18.37 3.96 7.43
N TRP A 282 -17.54 4.76 6.77
CA TRP A 282 -16.82 5.87 7.39
C TRP A 282 -15.98 5.48 8.61
N ASN A 283 -15.51 4.22 8.68
CA ASN A 283 -14.58 3.80 9.72
C ASN A 283 -13.14 4.10 9.29
N LEU A 284 -12.31 4.52 10.24
CA LEU A 284 -10.89 4.74 10.04
C LEU A 284 -10.10 3.73 10.87
N GLY A 285 -9.15 3.03 10.25
CA GLY A 285 -8.16 2.25 10.97
C GLY A 285 -6.73 2.61 10.61
N THR A 286 -5.87 2.74 11.62
CA THR A 286 -4.47 3.12 11.45
C THR A 286 -3.59 2.53 12.56
N GLY A 287 -2.32 2.28 12.25
CA GLY A 287 -1.37 1.69 13.20
C GLY A 287 -1.69 0.23 13.52
N ILE A 288 -2.11 -0.56 12.53
CA ILE A 288 -2.47 -1.97 12.74
C ILE A 288 -1.21 -2.84 12.78
N ARG A 289 -1.01 -3.60 13.87
CA ARG A 289 0.25 -4.27 14.22
C ARG A 289 0.15 -5.80 14.30
N PRO A 290 1.26 -6.52 14.07
CA PRO A 290 1.31 -7.96 14.30
C PRO A 290 1.41 -8.27 15.79
N VAL A 291 1.34 -9.55 16.14
CA VAL A 291 1.55 -10.04 17.50
C VAL A 291 2.51 -11.21 17.55
N ALA A 292 3.14 -11.40 18.71
CA ALA A 292 4.05 -12.52 18.95
C ALA A 292 3.29 -13.86 19.12
N THR A 293 2.16 -13.84 19.84
CA THR A 293 1.36 -15.05 20.11
C THR A 293 0.08 -15.02 19.30
N VAL A 294 -0.12 -15.99 18.39
CA VAL A 294 -1.33 -16.16 17.57
C VAL A 294 -2.50 -16.75 18.37
N VAL A 295 -3.76 -16.49 18.01
CA VAL A 295 -4.89 -17.24 18.59
C VAL A 295 -4.73 -18.72 18.17
N PRO A 296 -4.90 -19.69 19.09
CA PRO A 296 -4.81 -21.11 18.77
C PRO A 296 -6.04 -21.59 17.97
N SER A 297 -6.20 -21.14 16.73
CA SER A 297 -7.29 -21.52 15.82
C SER A 297 -6.90 -22.61 14.82
N GLY A 298 -5.73 -23.24 14.97
CA GLY A 298 -5.27 -24.29 14.06
C GLY A 298 -4.97 -23.81 12.64
N ASN A 299 -4.59 -22.53 12.47
CA ASN A 299 -4.49 -21.79 11.20
C ASN A 299 -5.84 -21.54 10.50
N ALA A 300 -6.98 -21.76 11.17
CA ALA A 300 -8.27 -21.40 10.59
C ALA A 300 -8.41 -19.88 10.41
N GLU A 301 -7.77 -19.10 11.29
CA GLU A 301 -7.77 -17.63 11.21
C GLU A 301 -6.43 -17.11 10.69
N SER A 302 -6.51 -16.12 9.81
CA SER A 302 -5.35 -15.46 9.19
C SER A 302 -4.66 -14.42 10.08
N ASP A 303 -4.59 -14.75 11.35
CA ASP A 303 -4.14 -13.95 12.47
C ASP A 303 -2.66 -13.50 12.39
N LYS A 304 -1.87 -14.09 11.46
CA LYS A 304 -0.47 -13.75 11.18
C LYS A 304 -0.32 -12.55 10.21
N SER A 305 -1.40 -12.18 9.54
CA SER A 305 -1.44 -11.17 8.49
C SER A 305 -2.46 -10.08 8.85
N PRO A 306 -2.09 -9.11 9.71
CA PRO A 306 -3.00 -8.07 10.18
C PRO A 306 -3.66 -7.29 9.05
N SER A 307 -4.91 -6.87 9.26
CA SER A 307 -5.59 -5.98 8.31
C SER A 307 -6.45 -4.94 9.01
N VAL A 308 -6.70 -3.81 8.34
CA VAL A 308 -7.68 -2.87 8.85
C VAL A 308 -9.07 -3.48 8.70
N PHE A 309 -9.42 -3.92 7.50
CA PHE A 309 -10.67 -4.62 7.23
C PHE A 309 -10.36 -6.08 6.85
N SER A 310 -11.00 -7.04 7.52
CA SER A 310 -10.92 -8.48 7.22
C SER A 310 -12.32 -8.96 6.85
N ILE A 311 -12.52 -9.21 5.56
CA ILE A 311 -13.82 -9.42 4.92
C ILE A 311 -13.89 -10.87 4.44
N SER A 312 -14.38 -11.75 5.31
CA SER A 312 -14.56 -13.18 4.99
C SER A 312 -15.83 -13.49 4.19
N ASN A 313 -16.76 -12.52 4.09
CA ASN A 313 -17.96 -12.60 3.26
C ASN A 313 -18.27 -11.25 2.61
N THR A 314 -18.37 -11.22 1.29
CA THR A 314 -18.61 -10.00 0.50
C THR A 314 -20.08 -9.59 0.40
N MET A 315 -21.02 -10.42 0.89
CA MET A 315 -22.44 -10.06 0.99
C MET A 315 -22.70 -9.06 2.14
N ASN A 316 -21.89 -8.01 2.20
CA ASN A 316 -21.87 -6.91 3.17
C ASN A 316 -21.48 -5.61 2.43
N SER A 317 -21.73 -4.46 3.05
CA SER A 317 -21.43 -3.14 2.49
C SER A 317 -20.23 -2.49 3.18
N PHE A 318 -19.37 -1.83 2.41
CA PHE A 318 -18.16 -1.12 2.84
C PHE A 318 -18.07 0.22 2.09
N VAL A 319 -18.37 1.33 2.75
CA VAL A 319 -18.53 2.63 2.07
C VAL A 319 -17.87 3.77 2.85
N GLY A 320 -16.93 4.49 2.21
CA GLY A 320 -16.25 5.62 2.85
C GLY A 320 -15.23 5.20 3.92
N ASP A 321 -14.88 3.93 3.97
CA ASP A 321 -13.94 3.38 4.95
C ASP A 321 -12.49 3.70 4.56
N VAL A 322 -11.64 3.94 5.56
CA VAL A 322 -10.24 4.32 5.39
C VAL A 322 -9.32 3.33 6.10
N ALA A 323 -8.50 2.62 5.33
CA ALA A 323 -7.42 1.76 5.79
C ALA A 323 -6.07 2.47 5.66
N ALA A 324 -5.65 3.20 6.69
CA ALA A 324 -4.54 4.15 6.65
C ALA A 324 -3.27 3.67 7.38
N GLY A 325 -3.01 2.36 7.33
CA GLY A 325 -1.77 1.79 7.87
C GLY A 325 -1.95 0.42 8.52
N SER A 326 -1.51 -0.62 7.81
CA SER A 326 -1.41 -1.98 8.34
C SER A 326 -0.03 -2.61 8.13
N SER A 327 0.42 -3.41 9.08
CA SER A 327 1.67 -4.18 8.94
C SER A 327 1.60 -5.28 7.87
N HIS A 328 0.42 -5.52 7.30
CA HIS A 328 0.25 -6.42 6.16
C HIS A 328 -0.71 -5.83 5.12
N ILE A 329 -2.02 -6.11 5.19
CA ILE A 329 -3.00 -5.69 4.17
C ILE A 329 -3.88 -4.55 4.71
N GLY A 330 -4.25 -3.57 3.88
CA GLY A 330 -5.23 -2.55 4.27
C GLY A 330 -6.63 -3.13 4.37
N ILE A 331 -7.24 -3.38 3.20
CA ILE A 331 -8.55 -4.03 3.04
C ILE A 331 -8.34 -5.44 2.49
N TRP A 332 -8.71 -6.44 3.27
CA TRP A 332 -8.55 -7.83 2.89
C TRP A 332 -9.90 -8.49 2.63
N ILE A 333 -10.23 -8.70 1.36
CA ILE A 333 -11.25 -9.68 0.96
C ILE A 333 -10.58 -11.05 1.09
N GLU A 334 -11.07 -11.84 2.04
CA GLU A 334 -10.49 -13.12 2.40
C GLU A 334 -11.51 -14.24 2.13
N PRO A 335 -11.68 -14.65 0.86
CA PRO A 335 -12.58 -15.72 0.50
C PRO A 335 -12.17 -16.99 1.25
N GLN A 336 -13.12 -17.65 1.89
CA GLN A 336 -12.87 -18.85 2.66
C GLN A 336 -13.18 -20.10 1.83
N ASP A 337 -12.29 -21.09 1.86
CA ASP A 337 -12.51 -22.41 1.28
C ASP A 337 -12.99 -23.42 2.35
N GLY A 338 -13.73 -24.45 1.95
CA GLY A 338 -14.11 -25.56 2.84
C GLY A 338 -15.25 -25.27 3.82
N ARG A 339 -15.21 -25.91 5.00
CA ARG A 339 -16.21 -25.77 6.08
C ARG A 339 -16.07 -24.40 6.77
N VAL A 340 -17.18 -23.88 7.30
CA VAL A 340 -17.18 -22.63 8.09
C VAL A 340 -16.07 -22.70 9.14
N ARG A 341 -15.37 -21.59 9.40
CA ARG A 341 -14.47 -21.53 10.56
C ARG A 341 -15.34 -21.86 11.78
N GLY A 342 -14.95 -22.85 12.60
CA GLY A 342 -15.76 -23.26 13.76
C GLY A 342 -16.89 -24.27 13.49
N MET A 343 -17.92 -24.25 14.36
CA MET A 343 -18.89 -25.35 14.54
C MET A 343 -20.14 -25.23 13.64
N ASP A 344 -20.15 -24.32 12.66
CA ASP A 344 -21.33 -24.10 11.82
C ASP A 344 -21.29 -24.95 10.54
N ASP A 345 -22.29 -25.80 10.36
CA ASP A 345 -22.50 -26.63 9.17
C ASP A 345 -23.28 -25.82 8.11
N SER A 346 -22.77 -24.64 7.73
CA SER A 346 -23.49 -23.79 6.79
C SER A 346 -23.22 -24.21 5.34
N THR A 347 -24.30 -24.39 4.57
CA THR A 347 -24.31 -24.65 3.12
C THR A 347 -23.99 -23.39 2.30
N ILE A 348 -23.47 -22.33 2.93
CA ILE A 348 -23.27 -21.03 2.30
C ILE A 348 -21.98 -21.08 1.47
N ASN A 349 -22.11 -20.74 0.19
CA ASN A 349 -20.97 -20.61 -0.70
C ASN A 349 -20.26 -19.28 -0.39
N ARG A 350 -18.97 -19.36 -0.02
CA ARG A 350 -18.14 -18.21 0.37
C ARG A 350 -17.21 -17.71 -0.75
N GLN A 351 -17.27 -18.36 -1.91
CA GLN A 351 -16.49 -18.02 -3.11
C GLN A 351 -17.31 -17.32 -4.18
N THR A 352 -18.64 -17.39 -4.11
CA THR A 352 -19.54 -16.79 -5.10
C THR A 352 -20.56 -15.74 -4.58
N PRO A 353 -20.55 -15.29 -3.30
CA PRO A 353 -21.51 -14.29 -2.87
C PRO A 353 -21.26 -12.96 -3.60
N PRO A 354 -22.31 -12.19 -3.93
CA PRO A 354 -22.16 -10.86 -4.51
C PRO A 354 -21.48 -9.92 -3.52
N LEU A 355 -20.69 -8.97 -4.04
CA LEU A 355 -20.23 -7.80 -3.29
C LEU A 355 -21.34 -6.75 -3.30
N LEU A 356 -21.95 -6.43 -2.15
CA LEU A 356 -23.12 -5.54 -2.12
C LEU A 356 -22.78 -4.11 -2.54
N HIS A 357 -22.06 -3.39 -1.67
CA HIS A 357 -21.60 -2.03 -1.94
C HIS A 357 -20.16 -1.90 -1.49
N PHE A 358 -19.29 -1.45 -2.39
CA PHE A 358 -17.88 -1.19 -2.09
C PHE A 358 -17.46 0.08 -2.82
N ALA A 359 -17.53 1.22 -2.13
CA ALA A 359 -17.37 2.52 -2.79
C ALA A 359 -16.73 3.57 -1.90
N ASN A 360 -15.97 4.48 -2.52
CA ASN A 360 -15.33 5.62 -1.85
C ASN A 360 -14.41 5.22 -0.69
N ASN A 361 -13.80 4.03 -0.77
CA ASN A 361 -12.87 3.56 0.26
C ASN A 361 -11.44 4.00 -0.08
N ASP A 362 -10.64 4.23 0.95
CA ASP A 362 -9.21 4.52 0.81
C ASP A 362 -8.38 3.43 1.46
N ALA A 363 -7.30 3.00 0.80
CA ALA A 363 -6.35 2.07 1.40
C ALA A 363 -4.90 2.44 1.10
N HIS A 364 -4.16 2.81 2.14
CA HIS A 364 -2.80 3.27 2.01
C HIS A 364 -1.91 2.85 3.19
N SER A 365 -0.61 3.09 3.01
CA SER A 365 0.41 2.88 4.04
C SER A 365 0.44 1.46 4.61
N SER A 366 0.03 0.47 3.81
CA SER A 366 0.09 -0.94 4.19
C SER A 366 1.38 -1.58 3.69
N ASN A 367 2.00 -2.39 4.55
CA ASN A 367 3.31 -2.97 4.30
C ASN A 367 3.32 -4.07 3.20
N PHE A 368 2.15 -4.60 2.84
CA PHE A 368 1.95 -5.43 1.65
C PHE A 368 1.11 -4.66 0.63
N CYS A 369 -0.18 -4.98 0.50
CA CYS A 369 -1.08 -4.33 -0.46
C CYS A 369 -2.18 -3.51 0.21
N GLY A 370 -2.62 -2.45 -0.47
CA GLY A 370 -3.74 -1.62 -0.05
C GLY A 370 -5.03 -2.43 0.01
N MET A 371 -5.35 -3.15 -1.08
CA MET A 371 -6.42 -4.12 -1.12
C MET A 371 -5.92 -5.48 -1.63
N SER A 372 -6.40 -6.57 -1.04
CA SER A 372 -6.15 -7.92 -1.55
C SER A 372 -7.44 -8.75 -1.56
N SER A 373 -7.67 -9.50 -2.64
CA SER A 373 -8.58 -10.65 -2.67
C SER A 373 -7.74 -11.93 -2.79
N TYR A 374 -7.53 -12.60 -1.65
CA TYR A 374 -6.55 -13.68 -1.41
C TYR A 374 -6.97 -14.46 -0.13
N PRO A 375 -6.61 -15.75 0.10
CA PRO A 375 -5.85 -16.66 -0.75
C PRO A 375 -6.68 -17.49 -1.72
N ASN A 376 -7.99 -17.61 -1.46
CA ASN A 376 -8.81 -18.57 -2.17
C ASN A 376 -9.55 -17.93 -3.33
N VAL A 377 -10.09 -18.79 -4.19
CA VAL A 377 -10.89 -18.39 -5.35
C VAL A 377 -12.10 -17.55 -4.91
N TYR A 378 -12.26 -16.37 -5.52
CA TYR A 378 -13.49 -15.60 -5.44
C TYR A 378 -14.00 -15.22 -6.83
N ARG A 379 -15.20 -15.69 -7.13
CA ARG A 379 -15.89 -15.57 -8.40
C ARG A 379 -17.39 -15.34 -8.13
N PRO A 380 -17.76 -14.11 -7.76
CA PRO A 380 -19.13 -13.77 -7.43
C PRO A 380 -20.06 -14.07 -8.61
N THR A 381 -21.30 -14.43 -8.28
CA THR A 381 -22.36 -14.69 -9.28
C THR A 381 -22.78 -13.42 -10.03
N GLU A 382 -22.68 -12.27 -9.37
CA GLU A 382 -22.84 -10.93 -9.93
C GLU A 382 -21.47 -10.25 -9.98
N GLU A 383 -21.24 -9.39 -10.99
CA GLU A 383 -19.95 -8.68 -11.11
C GLU A 383 -19.67 -7.87 -9.83
N ALA A 384 -18.61 -8.20 -9.09
CA ALA A 384 -18.26 -7.46 -7.88
C ALA A 384 -17.62 -6.13 -8.26
N LYS A 385 -18.38 -5.05 -8.08
CA LYS A 385 -17.96 -3.69 -8.40
C LYS A 385 -17.35 -3.01 -7.19
N SER A 386 -16.24 -2.34 -7.43
CA SER A 386 -15.50 -1.59 -6.44
C SER A 386 -15.14 -0.20 -6.94
N ASN A 387 -15.13 0.78 -6.05
CA ASN A 387 -14.55 2.09 -6.27
C ASN A 387 -13.73 2.47 -5.04
N LEU A 388 -12.43 2.70 -5.23
CA LEU A 388 -11.50 2.98 -4.14
C LEU A 388 -10.27 3.76 -4.62
N ARG A 389 -9.59 4.42 -3.68
CA ARG A 389 -8.25 4.98 -3.88
C ARG A 389 -7.27 4.10 -3.12
N VAL A 390 -6.32 3.49 -3.84
CA VAL A 390 -5.24 2.72 -3.22
C VAL A 390 -3.92 3.39 -3.50
N TYR A 391 -3.24 3.84 -2.47
CA TYR A 391 -2.03 4.62 -2.67
C TYR A 391 -0.97 4.37 -1.62
N ARG A 392 0.29 4.65 -1.95
CA ARG A 392 1.41 4.59 -1.00
C ARG A 392 1.41 3.29 -0.18
N ASN A 393 1.18 2.15 -0.80
CA ASN A 393 1.38 0.85 -0.17
C ASN A 393 2.74 0.29 -0.56
N ARG A 394 3.42 -0.38 0.36
CA ARG A 394 4.83 -0.77 0.19
C ARG A 394 5.06 -1.72 -0.97
N ASP A 395 4.14 -2.66 -1.23
CA ASP A 395 4.28 -3.60 -2.34
C ASP A 395 3.29 -3.34 -3.46
N CYS A 396 1.97 -3.41 -3.19
CA CYS A 396 0.99 -3.21 -4.25
C CYS A 396 -0.24 -2.39 -3.88
N GLY A 397 -0.88 -1.78 -4.88
CA GLY A 397 -2.17 -1.12 -4.67
C GLY A 397 -3.27 -2.16 -4.46
N ILE A 398 -3.55 -2.95 -5.50
CA ILE A 398 -4.56 -4.02 -5.49
C ILE A 398 -3.92 -5.35 -5.85
N LEU A 399 -4.25 -6.42 -5.13
CA LEU A 399 -4.00 -7.80 -5.52
C LEU A 399 -5.30 -8.54 -5.84
N PHE A 400 -5.41 -9.00 -7.08
CA PHE A 400 -6.41 -9.99 -7.50
C PHE A 400 -5.73 -11.35 -7.63
N HIS A 401 -5.88 -12.23 -6.63
CA HIS A 401 -5.35 -13.58 -6.65
C HIS A 401 -6.42 -14.64 -6.97
N VAL A 402 -6.30 -15.31 -8.13
CA VAL A 402 -7.18 -16.44 -8.53
C VAL A 402 -8.67 -16.09 -8.47
N ASN A 403 -9.01 -14.88 -8.90
CA ASN A 403 -10.37 -14.34 -8.87
C ASN A 403 -10.97 -14.22 -10.27
N GLY A 404 -12.26 -13.89 -10.35
CA GLY A 404 -12.85 -13.35 -11.57
C GLY A 404 -14.25 -12.81 -11.42
N ASN A 405 -14.79 -12.21 -12.47
CA ASN A 405 -16.05 -11.46 -12.46
C ASN A 405 -16.01 -10.29 -11.46
N MET A 406 -14.95 -9.48 -11.53
CA MET A 406 -14.76 -8.32 -10.67
C MET A 406 -14.44 -7.07 -11.50
N ALA A 407 -14.93 -5.93 -11.03
CA ALA A 407 -14.69 -4.65 -11.67
C ALA A 407 -14.25 -3.57 -10.68
N MET A 408 -13.36 -2.70 -11.14
CA MET A 408 -13.09 -1.41 -10.51
C MET A 408 -13.63 -0.32 -11.44
N GLU A 409 -14.64 0.41 -10.98
CA GLU A 409 -15.30 1.48 -11.74
C GLU A 409 -14.82 2.83 -11.17
N GLY A 410 -13.98 3.53 -11.92
CA GLY A 410 -13.26 4.71 -11.49
C GLY A 410 -12.10 4.38 -10.54
N GLY A 411 -11.88 5.27 -9.57
CA GLY A 411 -10.84 5.12 -8.54
C GLY A 411 -9.42 5.36 -9.05
N VAL A 412 -8.45 5.15 -8.17
CA VAL A 412 -7.03 5.38 -8.46
C VAL A 412 -6.14 4.35 -7.76
N ALA A 413 -5.12 3.88 -8.47
CA ALA A 413 -4.01 3.15 -7.89
C ALA A 413 -2.72 3.95 -8.13
N ALA A 414 -2.17 4.57 -7.09
CA ALA A 414 -1.09 5.55 -7.21
C ALA A 414 0.02 5.37 -6.18
N ASP A 415 1.27 5.65 -6.53
CA ASP A 415 2.38 5.75 -5.56
C ASP A 415 2.63 4.45 -4.76
N ASN A 416 2.08 3.32 -5.21
CA ASN A 416 2.35 2.02 -4.60
C ASN A 416 3.70 1.48 -5.06
N GLY A 417 4.19 0.45 -4.38
CA GLY A 417 5.53 -0.12 -4.59
C GLY A 417 5.77 -0.76 -5.96
N SER A 418 5.83 -2.09 -5.99
CA SER A 418 6.18 -2.85 -7.18
C SER A 418 5.05 -2.87 -8.21
N LYS A 419 3.78 -2.79 -7.79
CA LYS A 419 2.60 -2.95 -8.65
C LYS A 419 1.48 -1.99 -8.26
N GLN A 420 0.88 -1.28 -9.20
CA GLN A 420 -0.35 -0.53 -8.89
C GLN A 420 -1.55 -1.48 -8.82
N VAL A 421 -1.70 -2.36 -9.82
CA VAL A 421 -2.67 -3.45 -9.84
C VAL A 421 -1.98 -4.76 -10.21
N TRP A 422 -1.95 -5.68 -9.25
CA TRP A 422 -1.42 -7.02 -9.41
C TRP A 422 -2.55 -8.01 -9.70
N ASN A 423 -2.74 -8.32 -10.98
CA ASN A 423 -3.53 -9.47 -11.39
C ASN A 423 -2.66 -10.72 -11.34
N GLN A 424 -2.93 -11.62 -10.40
CA GLN A 424 -2.20 -12.85 -10.20
C GLN A 424 -3.14 -14.03 -10.44
N LEU A 425 -3.05 -14.66 -11.61
CA LEU A 425 -3.91 -15.78 -12.01
C LEU A 425 -5.42 -15.46 -11.95
N ALA A 426 -5.81 -14.21 -12.13
CA ALA A 426 -7.20 -13.80 -12.18
C ALA A 426 -7.65 -13.54 -13.63
N ASP A 427 -8.90 -13.89 -13.92
CA ASP A 427 -9.57 -13.76 -15.21
C ASP A 427 -10.82 -12.89 -15.05
N ASP A 428 -11.41 -12.39 -16.13
CA ASP A 428 -12.68 -11.65 -16.09
C ASP A 428 -12.63 -10.47 -15.08
N ILE A 429 -11.54 -9.69 -15.19
CA ILE A 429 -11.27 -8.50 -14.38
C ILE A 429 -11.43 -7.26 -15.24
N ARG A 430 -12.23 -6.29 -14.81
CA ARG A 430 -12.47 -5.05 -15.54
C ARG A 430 -11.98 -3.84 -14.75
N LEU A 431 -11.13 -3.00 -15.33
CA LEU A 431 -10.85 -1.66 -14.84
C LEU A 431 -11.51 -0.68 -15.82
N ASP A 432 -12.41 0.18 -15.34
CA ASP A 432 -13.21 1.09 -16.16
C ASP A 432 -13.08 2.52 -15.61
N GLY A 433 -12.40 3.41 -16.32
CA GLY A 433 -12.14 4.79 -15.88
C GLY A 433 -11.16 4.93 -14.72
N THR A 434 -10.41 3.88 -14.38
CA THR A 434 -9.42 3.90 -13.30
C THR A 434 -8.16 4.66 -13.71
N ARG A 435 -7.63 5.49 -12.80
CA ARG A 435 -6.30 6.12 -12.95
C ARG A 435 -5.22 5.21 -12.37
N ILE A 436 -4.21 4.90 -13.17
CA ILE A 436 -3.05 4.09 -12.76
C ILE A 436 -1.82 4.99 -12.80
N VAL A 437 -1.28 5.27 -11.62
CA VAL A 437 -0.21 6.25 -11.45
C VAL A 437 1.00 5.59 -10.80
N GLY A 438 2.17 5.75 -11.40
CA GLY A 438 3.42 5.23 -10.85
C GLY A 438 3.89 6.06 -9.66
N ASN A 439 5.00 6.81 -9.82
CA ASN A 439 5.60 7.58 -8.74
C ASN A 439 5.45 9.09 -8.95
N ARG A 440 4.52 9.73 -8.24
CA ARG A 440 4.31 11.17 -8.34
C ARG A 440 5.40 11.96 -7.59
N PRO A 441 5.77 13.17 -8.04
CA PRO A 441 6.71 14.04 -7.33
C PRO A 441 6.31 14.33 -5.88
N GLU A 442 5.02 14.51 -5.62
CA GLU A 442 4.45 14.76 -4.28
C GLU A 442 4.75 13.59 -3.33
N PHE A 443 4.64 12.36 -3.83
CA PHE A 443 4.97 11.16 -3.06
C PHE A 443 6.48 11.02 -2.83
N THR A 444 7.31 11.25 -3.85
CA THR A 444 8.76 11.27 -3.68
C THR A 444 9.17 12.27 -2.59
N ALA A 445 8.64 13.49 -2.64
CA ALA A 445 8.91 14.51 -1.63
C ALA A 445 8.42 14.09 -0.22
N ALA A 446 7.28 13.39 -0.12
CA ALA A 446 6.78 12.86 1.15
C ALA A 446 7.71 11.78 1.73
N MET A 447 8.23 10.87 0.89
CA MET A 447 9.17 9.82 1.31
C MET A 447 10.53 10.40 1.72
N GLU A 448 11.03 11.40 0.98
CA GLU A 448 12.26 12.13 1.33
C GLU A 448 12.14 12.82 2.70
N ARG A 449 11.04 13.54 2.97
CA ARG A 449 10.76 14.14 4.29
C ARG A 449 10.72 13.10 5.41
N ALA A 450 10.29 11.88 5.09
CA ALA A 450 10.25 10.75 6.00
C ALA A 450 11.62 10.08 6.22
N GLY A 451 12.67 10.48 5.49
CA GLY A 451 13.97 9.81 5.47
C GLY A 451 13.90 8.41 4.85
N ARG A 452 13.01 8.21 3.87
CA ARG A 452 12.75 6.91 3.23
C ARG A 452 12.95 7.01 1.73
N SER A 453 13.41 5.92 1.13
CA SER A 453 13.49 5.79 -0.32
C SER A 453 12.11 5.47 -0.91
N PRO A 454 11.65 6.20 -1.94
CA PRO A 454 10.49 5.78 -2.70
C PRO A 454 10.80 4.45 -3.42
N ALA A 455 9.76 3.68 -3.74
CA ALA A 455 9.90 2.40 -4.44
C ALA A 455 10.66 2.54 -5.77
N CYS A 456 10.67 3.75 -6.32
CA CYS A 456 11.34 4.05 -7.57
C CYS A 456 12.85 3.74 -7.59
N GLU A 457 13.50 3.80 -6.43
CA GLU A 457 14.93 3.49 -6.31
C GLU A 457 15.26 2.00 -6.38
N THR A 458 14.25 1.11 -6.25
CA THR A 458 14.44 -0.35 -6.31
C THR A 458 14.44 -0.91 -7.72
N GLY A 459 14.04 -0.10 -8.70
CA GLY A 459 14.20 -0.41 -10.12
C GLY A 459 13.31 -1.54 -10.64
N HIS A 460 12.04 -1.65 -10.22
CA HIS A 460 11.03 -2.43 -10.95
C HIS A 460 9.61 -2.03 -10.53
N MET A 461 8.88 -1.29 -11.38
CA MET A 461 7.50 -0.89 -11.15
C MET A 461 6.59 -1.31 -12.31
N GLN A 462 5.43 -1.87 -11.98
CA GLN A 462 4.41 -2.28 -12.94
C GLN A 462 3.12 -1.51 -12.67
N GLY A 463 2.47 -1.00 -13.73
CA GLY A 463 1.14 -0.41 -13.60
C GLY A 463 0.10 -1.50 -13.34
N VAL A 464 -0.25 -2.24 -14.39
CA VAL A 464 -1.22 -3.34 -14.34
C VAL A 464 -0.58 -4.61 -14.88
N THR A 465 -0.66 -5.71 -14.12
CA THR A 465 -0.38 -7.04 -14.68
C THR A 465 -1.66 -7.70 -15.17
N PHE A 466 -1.57 -8.63 -16.11
CA PHE A 466 -2.70 -9.46 -16.55
C PHE A 466 -2.25 -10.89 -16.86
N SER A 467 -3.16 -11.86 -16.71
CA SER A 467 -2.85 -13.26 -17.03
C SER A 467 -2.93 -13.50 -18.55
N PRO A 468 -1.89 -14.06 -19.20
CA PRO A 468 -1.92 -14.37 -20.63
C PRO A 468 -2.72 -15.65 -20.93
N GLU A 469 -2.78 -16.54 -19.95
CA GLU A 469 -3.48 -17.82 -20.03
C GLU A 469 -4.70 -17.82 -19.12
N ARG A 470 -5.75 -18.47 -19.60
CA ARG A 470 -7.03 -18.58 -18.93
C ARG A 470 -6.95 -19.51 -17.73
N GLN A 471 -7.24 -18.94 -16.56
CA GLN A 471 -7.31 -19.62 -15.29
C GLN A 471 -8.54 -20.55 -15.19
N PHE A 472 -9.70 -20.14 -15.72
CA PHE A 472 -10.95 -20.89 -15.52
C PHE A 472 -11.62 -21.37 -16.81
N GLY A 473 -11.94 -22.66 -16.90
CA GLY A 473 -12.48 -23.32 -18.11
C GLY A 473 -13.84 -22.86 -18.67
N ASN A 474 -14.54 -21.90 -18.06
CA ASN A 474 -15.92 -21.52 -18.43
C ASN A 474 -16.09 -20.19 -19.20
N SER A 475 -15.17 -19.21 -19.08
CA SER A 475 -15.12 -18.02 -19.97
C SER A 475 -13.71 -17.76 -20.54
N ALA A 476 -13.59 -17.27 -21.78
CA ALA A 476 -12.33 -16.78 -22.35
C ALA A 476 -12.06 -15.29 -22.00
N ALA A 477 -12.87 -14.70 -21.12
CA ALA A 477 -12.69 -13.33 -20.65
C ALA A 477 -11.42 -13.25 -19.78
N GLY A 478 -10.45 -12.44 -20.23
CA GLY A 478 -9.27 -12.07 -19.46
C GLY A 478 -9.50 -10.73 -18.77
N MET A 479 -8.49 -9.86 -18.83
CA MET A 479 -8.61 -8.50 -18.32
C MET A 479 -9.17 -7.54 -19.37
N THR A 480 -10.06 -6.65 -18.94
CA THR A 480 -10.53 -5.50 -19.72
C THR A 480 -10.04 -4.21 -19.07
N LEU A 481 -9.29 -3.39 -19.81
CA LEU A 481 -8.97 -2.01 -19.43
C LEU A 481 -9.79 -1.09 -20.33
N LYS A 482 -10.71 -0.34 -19.74
CA LYS A 482 -11.57 0.61 -20.44
C LYS A 482 -11.35 2.01 -19.89
N ASP A 483 -11.04 2.97 -20.75
CA ASP A 483 -10.83 4.39 -20.40
C ASP A 483 -9.78 4.58 -19.27
N VAL A 484 -8.80 3.67 -19.19
CA VAL A 484 -7.76 3.67 -18.16
C VAL A 484 -6.61 4.60 -18.56
N GLN A 485 -6.14 5.40 -17.60
CA GLN A 485 -5.08 6.39 -17.81
C GLN A 485 -3.82 5.99 -17.04
N PHE A 486 -2.67 6.00 -17.72
CA PHE A 486 -1.36 5.71 -17.14
C PHE A 486 -0.47 6.97 -17.12
N SER A 487 0.18 7.23 -15.98
CA SER A 487 1.12 8.35 -15.81
C SER A 487 2.20 8.05 -14.76
N HIS A 488 3.30 8.78 -14.80
CA HIS A 488 4.40 8.72 -13.82
C HIS A 488 5.14 7.36 -13.76
N PHE A 489 5.45 6.77 -14.92
CA PHE A 489 6.16 5.49 -15.05
C PHE A 489 7.59 5.66 -15.62
N ASP A 490 8.21 6.81 -15.43
CA ASP A 490 9.57 7.19 -15.89
C ASP A 490 10.68 6.71 -14.92
N CYS A 491 10.32 5.76 -14.08
CA CYS A 491 11.10 5.29 -12.96
C CYS A 491 12.13 4.19 -13.32
N GLY A 492 13.15 4.53 -14.11
CA GLY A 492 14.19 3.59 -14.50
C GLY A 492 13.76 2.57 -15.57
N GLN A 493 14.74 1.82 -16.10
CA GLN A 493 14.57 1.08 -17.37
C GLN A 493 13.62 -0.13 -17.32
N SER A 494 13.38 -0.65 -16.12
CA SER A 494 12.56 -1.85 -15.85
C SER A 494 11.09 -1.53 -15.63
N THR A 495 10.71 -0.26 -15.51
CA THR A 495 9.33 0.16 -15.27
C THR A 495 8.45 -0.03 -16.51
N VAL A 496 7.21 -0.47 -16.33
CA VAL A 496 6.26 -0.74 -17.42
C VAL A 496 4.81 -0.49 -16.98
N ALA A 497 4.00 0.13 -17.85
CA ALA A 497 2.60 0.40 -17.53
C ALA A 497 1.72 -0.87 -17.56
N ILE A 498 1.84 -1.71 -18.59
CA ILE A 498 1.05 -2.96 -18.71
C ILE A 498 2.00 -4.15 -18.90
N GLU A 499 1.86 -5.21 -18.11
CA GLU A 499 2.69 -6.41 -18.24
C GLU A 499 1.89 -7.71 -18.25
N ALA A 500 2.19 -8.58 -19.22
CA ALA A 500 1.71 -9.95 -19.20
C ALA A 500 2.46 -10.74 -18.12
N ASP A 501 1.72 -11.28 -17.15
CA ASP A 501 2.26 -12.10 -16.07
C ASP A 501 2.77 -13.45 -16.62
N TYR A 502 3.71 -14.08 -15.92
CA TYR A 502 4.34 -15.33 -16.33
C TYR A 502 3.70 -16.59 -15.72
N LEU A 503 2.77 -16.41 -14.78
CA LEU A 503 2.17 -17.51 -14.06
C LEU A 503 1.26 -18.36 -14.97
N ARG A 504 1.40 -19.67 -14.84
CA ARG A 504 0.62 -20.67 -15.58
C ARG A 504 -0.66 -21.05 -14.82
N PRO A 505 -1.73 -21.44 -15.53
CA PRO A 505 -2.98 -21.85 -14.89
C PRO A 505 -2.79 -22.98 -13.88
N LEU A 506 -3.57 -22.96 -12.80
CA LEU A 506 -3.47 -23.99 -11.74
C LEU A 506 -3.78 -25.41 -12.24
N ASP A 507 -4.59 -25.54 -13.31
CA ASP A 507 -4.91 -26.83 -13.93
C ASP A 507 -3.86 -27.30 -14.95
N GLY A 508 -2.78 -26.54 -15.14
CA GLY A 508 -1.72 -26.83 -16.11
C GLY A 508 -2.17 -26.73 -17.58
N SER A 509 -3.39 -26.24 -17.83
CA SER A 509 -3.89 -26.06 -19.19
C SER A 509 -3.13 -24.93 -19.89
N ASN A 510 -3.09 -25.00 -21.22
CA ASN A 510 -2.47 -23.99 -22.07
C ASN A 510 -3.53 -23.34 -22.96
N ARG A 511 -4.38 -22.51 -22.35
CA ARG A 511 -5.51 -21.86 -22.99
C ARG A 511 -5.26 -20.36 -23.02
N TRP A 512 -5.39 -19.74 -24.19
CA TRP A 512 -5.32 -18.29 -24.30
C TRP A 512 -6.52 -17.63 -23.59
N THR A 513 -6.33 -16.40 -23.13
CA THR A 513 -7.40 -15.54 -22.64
C THR A 513 -7.51 -14.29 -23.51
N ARG A 514 -8.70 -13.69 -23.61
CA ARG A 514 -8.96 -12.48 -24.39
C ARG A 514 -8.80 -11.26 -23.48
N ASN A 515 -7.70 -10.53 -23.63
CA ASN A 515 -7.48 -9.27 -22.95
C ASN A 515 -7.86 -8.10 -23.87
N ILE A 516 -8.70 -7.18 -23.39
CA ILE A 516 -9.29 -6.10 -24.18
C ILE A 516 -8.85 -4.76 -23.61
N PHE A 517 -8.31 -3.91 -24.46
CA PHE A 517 -7.91 -2.56 -24.11
C PHE A 517 -8.68 -1.57 -24.99
N GLU A 518 -9.48 -0.74 -24.36
CA GLU A 518 -10.40 0.22 -24.97
C GLU A 518 -10.17 1.59 -24.32
N GLY A 519 -9.92 2.63 -25.12
CA GLY A 519 -9.71 3.98 -24.58
C GLY A 519 -8.50 4.15 -23.64
N VAL A 520 -7.56 3.20 -23.62
CA VAL A 520 -6.36 3.29 -22.78
C VAL A 520 -5.45 4.42 -23.26
N SER A 521 -4.97 5.25 -22.34
CA SER A 521 -4.10 6.39 -22.63
C SER A 521 -2.87 6.43 -21.72
N PHE A 522 -1.79 7.04 -22.22
CA PHE A 522 -0.49 7.10 -21.57
C PHE A 522 0.04 8.53 -21.63
N ALA A 523 0.45 9.09 -20.50
CA ALA A 523 1.17 10.35 -20.44
C ALA A 523 2.58 10.22 -21.02
N GLU A 524 3.24 11.35 -21.29
CA GLU A 524 4.59 11.39 -21.88
C GLU A 524 5.65 10.72 -21.00
N ASP A 525 5.44 10.72 -19.69
CA ASP A 525 6.28 10.09 -18.66
C ASP A 525 6.05 8.58 -18.53
N VAL A 526 5.49 7.93 -19.57
CA VAL A 526 5.31 6.48 -19.65
C VAL A 526 6.10 5.90 -20.82
N PRO A 527 7.43 5.72 -20.68
CA PRO A 527 8.31 5.33 -21.79
C PRO A 527 8.09 3.89 -22.27
N ARG A 528 7.53 3.01 -21.42
CA ARG A 528 7.24 1.60 -21.73
C ARG A 528 5.78 1.30 -21.45
N LYS A 529 4.98 1.31 -22.53
CA LYS A 529 3.51 1.12 -22.45
C LYS A 529 3.12 -0.32 -22.10
N ALA A 530 3.71 -1.30 -22.79
CA ALA A 530 3.39 -2.71 -22.60
C ALA A 530 4.60 -3.64 -22.76
N SER A 531 4.61 -4.75 -22.01
CA SER A 531 5.63 -5.82 -22.03
C SER A 531 4.98 -7.20 -22.01
N THR A 532 5.47 -8.10 -22.87
CA THR A 532 5.12 -9.54 -22.83
C THR A 532 6.33 -10.44 -22.56
N CYS A 533 7.49 -9.83 -22.23
CA CYS A 533 8.77 -10.54 -22.18
C CYS A 533 8.79 -11.64 -21.10
N ALA A 534 8.23 -11.36 -19.92
CA ALA A 534 8.17 -12.31 -18.81
C ALA A 534 7.38 -13.58 -19.19
N ALA A 535 6.19 -13.40 -19.77
CA ALA A 535 5.32 -14.49 -20.23
C ALA A 535 5.97 -15.34 -21.33
N VAL A 536 6.52 -14.70 -22.38
CA VAL A 536 7.14 -15.40 -23.52
C VAL A 536 8.41 -16.16 -23.08
N GLY A 537 9.26 -15.53 -22.26
CA GLY A 537 10.50 -16.13 -21.79
C GLY A 537 10.30 -17.41 -20.97
N LEU A 538 9.10 -17.61 -20.41
CA LEU A 538 8.73 -18.77 -19.59
C LEU A 538 7.75 -19.73 -20.31
N GLY A 539 7.59 -19.58 -21.63
CA GLY A 539 6.89 -20.54 -22.47
C GLY A 539 5.37 -20.44 -22.44
N ALA A 540 4.81 -19.26 -22.13
CA ALA A 540 3.38 -19.00 -22.34
C ALA A 540 3.05 -19.02 -23.84
N ASN A 541 1.85 -19.50 -24.19
CA ASN A 541 1.29 -19.39 -25.55
C ASN A 541 1.25 -17.92 -26.02
N PRO A 542 1.11 -17.62 -27.33
CA PRO A 542 1.08 -16.25 -27.82
C PRO A 542 0.13 -15.39 -26.99
N VAL A 543 0.69 -14.34 -26.38
CA VAL A 543 -0.06 -13.34 -25.64
C VAL A 543 -0.82 -12.51 -26.67
N ILE A 544 -2.14 -12.42 -26.50
CA ILE A 544 -3.03 -11.67 -27.37
C ILE A 544 -3.60 -10.50 -26.56
N MET A 545 -3.40 -9.30 -27.07
CA MET A 545 -4.02 -8.08 -26.55
C MET A 545 -4.81 -7.41 -27.66
N GLU A 546 -6.09 -7.17 -27.45
CA GLU A 546 -6.96 -6.49 -28.39
C GLU A 546 -7.02 -5.01 -28.05
N ASP A 547 -6.30 -4.19 -28.82
CA ASP A 547 -6.29 -2.73 -28.70
C ASP A 547 -7.38 -2.15 -29.60
N THR A 548 -8.59 -2.00 -29.06
CA THR A 548 -9.78 -1.62 -29.82
C THR A 548 -9.80 -0.13 -30.20
N ALA A 549 -9.02 0.70 -29.51
CA ALA A 549 -8.97 2.15 -29.71
C ALA A 549 -7.62 2.66 -30.21
N GLY A 550 -6.60 1.80 -30.31
CA GLY A 550 -5.27 2.14 -30.84
C GLY A 550 -4.31 2.77 -29.84
N GLY A 551 -4.64 2.77 -28.54
CA GLY A 551 -3.87 3.43 -27.48
C GLY A 551 -2.49 2.80 -27.21
N LEU A 552 -2.35 1.50 -27.48
CA LEU A 552 -1.06 0.80 -27.42
C LEU A 552 -0.24 1.01 -28.69
N SER A 553 -0.90 1.19 -29.84
CA SER A 553 -0.23 1.35 -31.11
C SER A 553 0.53 2.69 -31.18
N GLY A 554 1.74 2.69 -31.75
CA GLY A 554 2.46 3.94 -32.04
C GLY A 554 1.80 4.79 -33.14
N THR A 555 0.78 4.26 -33.82
CA THR A 555 0.06 4.92 -34.94
C THR A 555 -1.34 5.40 -34.56
N GLY A 556 -1.80 5.12 -33.34
CA GLY A 556 -3.17 5.40 -32.90
C GLY A 556 -4.27 4.55 -33.57
N SER A 557 -3.91 3.45 -34.26
CA SER A 557 -4.86 2.59 -34.98
C SER A 557 -5.24 1.36 -34.17
N PRO A 558 -6.52 0.97 -34.11
CA PRO A 558 -6.96 -0.27 -33.50
C PRO A 558 -6.30 -1.52 -34.11
N GLY A 559 -6.14 -2.57 -33.32
CA GLY A 559 -5.61 -3.83 -33.79
C GLY A 559 -5.36 -4.86 -32.69
N PHE A 560 -4.58 -5.88 -33.05
CA PHE A 560 -4.16 -6.92 -32.11
C PHE A 560 -2.65 -6.87 -31.95
N VAL A 561 -2.20 -7.02 -30.71
CA VAL A 561 -0.80 -7.31 -30.38
C VAL A 561 -0.66 -8.81 -30.17
N PHE A 562 0.26 -9.44 -30.90
CA PHE A 562 0.60 -10.85 -30.81
C PHE A 562 2.07 -11.04 -30.45
N SER A 563 2.35 -11.78 -29.38
CA SER A 563 3.74 -11.96 -28.90
C SER A 563 4.59 -12.93 -29.73
N ASP A 564 4.00 -13.80 -30.54
CA ASP A 564 4.72 -14.75 -31.43
C ASP A 564 5.33 -14.08 -32.67
N ARG A 565 4.98 -12.82 -32.93
CA ARG A 565 5.54 -11.97 -34.01
C ARG A 565 6.45 -10.86 -33.48
N LEU A 566 6.67 -10.79 -32.18
CA LEU A 566 7.61 -9.86 -31.56
C LEU A 566 8.99 -10.54 -31.46
N PRO A 567 10.08 -9.91 -31.95
CA PRO A 567 11.42 -10.36 -31.63
C PRO A 567 11.56 -10.53 -30.10
N ALA A 568 12.25 -11.58 -29.66
CA ALA A 568 12.51 -11.78 -28.23
C ALA A 568 13.17 -10.50 -27.65
N GLY A 569 12.54 -9.89 -26.64
CA GLY A 569 13.02 -8.65 -26.01
C GLY A 569 12.34 -7.34 -26.45
N THR A 570 11.27 -7.38 -27.26
CA THR A 570 10.60 -6.15 -27.72
C THR A 570 9.57 -5.65 -26.68
N ALA A 571 9.90 -4.61 -25.92
CA ALA A 571 8.91 -3.77 -25.26
C ALA A 571 8.33 -2.78 -26.30
N PHE A 572 7.06 -2.38 -26.16
CA PHE A 572 6.53 -1.27 -26.96
C PHE A 572 7.18 0.03 -26.48
N THR A 573 8.31 0.38 -27.07
CA THR A 573 9.01 1.65 -26.84
C THR A 573 8.63 2.61 -27.95
N THR A 574 7.99 3.72 -27.60
CA THR A 574 7.87 4.86 -28.53
C THR A 574 9.19 5.60 -28.55
N SER A 575 10.16 5.13 -29.34
CA SER A 575 11.21 6.02 -29.84
C SER A 575 10.76 6.52 -31.21
N VAL A 576 10.26 7.75 -31.26
CA VAL A 576 10.15 8.51 -32.51
C VAL A 576 11.58 8.76 -32.98
N PRO A 577 12.02 8.29 -34.17
CA PRO A 577 13.22 8.85 -34.78
C PRO A 577 12.84 10.23 -35.34
N ALA A 578 13.61 11.25 -34.97
CA ALA A 578 13.57 12.56 -35.61
C ALA A 578 13.95 12.48 -37.10
#